data_AF-A0A0P9R5F5-F1
#
_entry.id   AF-A0A0P9R5F5-F1
#
_cell.length_a   1.000
_cell.length_b   1.000
_cell.length_c   1.000
_cell.angle_alpha   90.00
_cell.angle_beta   90.00
_cell.angle_gamma   90.00
#
_symmetry.space_group_name_H-M   'P 1'
#
loop_
_entity.id
_entity.type
_entity.pdbx_description
1 polymer ?
#
loop_
_entity_poly.entity_id
_entity_poly.type
_entity_poly.pdbx_seq_one_letter_code
_entity_poly.pdbx_strand_id
1 'polypeptide(L)'
;MSETTSPSGELKRGLKNRHIQLIALGGAIGTGLFLGSAGVLKSAGPSMILGYAICGFIAFMIMRQLGEMIVEEPVAGSFSHFAHNYWGGFAGFLSGWNCWLLYILVGMSELTAVGKYIHYWLPDIPGWVSAAAFFVLINAINLTNVKVFGETEFWFAIIKVVAII
;
A
#
# COMPACT_ATOMS: atom_id res chain seq x y z
N MET A 1 -21.71 -37.89 -20.29
CA MET A 1 -20.31 -37.71 -20.73
C MET A 1 -19.83 -36.43 -20.06
N SER A 2 -18.83 -36.57 -19.21
CA SER A 2 -18.30 -35.55 -18.30
C SER A 2 -17.51 -34.49 -19.05
N GLU A 3 -17.81 -33.20 -18.80
CA GLU A 3 -16.81 -32.12 -18.84
C GLU A 3 -17.13 -31.13 -17.71
N THR A 4 -16.68 -31.46 -16.49
CA THR A 4 -16.49 -30.46 -15.44
C THR A 4 -15.23 -29.66 -15.75
N THR A 5 -15.39 -28.47 -16.33
CA THR A 5 -14.31 -27.47 -16.42
C THR A 5 -13.89 -27.10 -15.01
N SER A 6 -12.73 -27.57 -14.58
CA SER A 6 -12.10 -27.13 -13.33
C SER A 6 -11.85 -25.62 -13.41
N PRO A 7 -12.29 -24.78 -12.44
CA PRO A 7 -12.00 -23.37 -12.50
C PRO A 7 -10.50 -23.15 -12.28
N SER A 8 -9.94 -22.31 -13.14
CA SER A 8 -8.57 -21.83 -13.19
C SER A 8 -7.98 -21.40 -11.84
N GLY A 9 -6.86 -22.03 -11.46
CA GLY A 9 -5.79 -21.46 -10.64
C GLY A 9 -6.12 -21.13 -9.18
N GLU A 10 -6.17 -22.14 -8.31
CA GLU A 10 -6.17 -21.90 -6.85
C GLU A 10 -4.89 -21.15 -6.43
N LEU A 11 -5.06 -19.90 -5.96
CA LEU A 11 -3.99 -19.12 -5.35
C LEU A 11 -3.48 -19.87 -4.11
N LYS A 12 -2.19 -20.26 -4.11
CA LYS A 12 -1.57 -20.89 -2.95
C LYS A 12 -1.52 -19.88 -1.80
N ARG A 13 -2.32 -20.12 -0.76
CA ARG A 13 -2.31 -19.32 0.49
C ARG A 13 -0.98 -19.52 1.22
N GLY A 14 0.01 -18.67 0.93
CA GLY A 14 1.34 -18.70 1.54
C GLY A 14 1.52 -17.72 2.71
N LEU A 15 0.63 -16.75 2.86
CA LEU A 15 0.72 -15.68 3.87
C LEU A 15 -0.05 -16.07 5.13
N LYS A 16 0.63 -16.06 6.28
CA LYS A 16 0.02 -16.25 7.60
C LYS A 16 -0.65 -14.94 8.06
N ASN A 17 -1.57 -15.02 9.03
CA ASN A 17 -2.26 -13.85 9.59
C ASN A 17 -1.29 -12.73 10.04
N ARG A 18 -0.16 -13.11 10.63
CA ARG A 18 0.91 -12.16 11.02
C ARG A 18 1.50 -11.39 9.84
N HIS A 19 1.66 -12.04 8.68
CA HIS A 19 2.19 -11.37 7.49
C HIS A 19 1.14 -10.37 7.00
N ILE A 20 -0.13 -10.78 6.91
CA ILE A 20 -1.23 -9.90 6.47
C ILE A 20 -1.33 -8.65 7.35
N GLN A 21 -1.29 -8.80 8.68
CA GLN A 21 -1.34 -7.67 9.61
C GLN A 21 -0.14 -6.72 9.45
N LEU A 22 1.07 -7.26 9.28
CA LEU A 22 2.27 -6.43 9.13
C LEU A 22 2.41 -5.82 7.74
N ILE A 23 1.88 -6.44 6.69
CA ILE A 23 1.75 -5.82 5.37
C ILE A 23 0.78 -4.64 5.44
N ALA A 24 -0.37 -4.83 6.10
CA ALA A 24 -1.34 -3.74 6.29
C ALA A 24 -0.73 -2.57 7.08
N LEU A 25 -0.03 -2.87 8.18
CA LEU A 25 0.58 -1.86 9.03
C LEU A 25 1.80 -1.21 8.35
N GLY A 26 2.66 -1.99 7.72
CA GLY A 26 3.84 -1.54 6.98
C GLY A 26 3.48 -0.76 5.72
N GLY A 27 2.34 -1.03 5.09
CA GLY A 27 1.78 -0.26 3.98
C GLY A 27 1.12 1.04 4.44
N ALA A 28 0.46 1.05 5.60
CA ALA A 28 -0.11 2.26 6.18
C ALA A 28 0.98 3.24 6.65
N ILE A 29 2.08 2.72 7.21
CA ILE A 29 3.24 3.49 7.65
C ILE A 29 4.20 3.68 6.47
N GLY A 30 3.98 4.78 5.74
CA GLY A 30 4.72 5.08 4.50
C GLY A 30 5.37 6.46 4.47
N THR A 31 5.71 6.87 3.25
CA THR A 31 6.31 8.16 2.95
C THR A 31 5.43 9.34 3.35
N GLY A 32 4.11 9.17 3.43
CA GLY A 32 3.20 10.18 3.96
C GLY A 32 3.54 10.58 5.39
N LEU A 33 3.87 9.62 6.26
CA LEU A 33 4.22 9.87 7.66
C LEU A 33 5.67 10.36 7.81
N PHE A 34 6.63 9.81 7.06
CA PHE A 34 8.04 10.17 7.22
C PHE A 34 8.46 11.40 6.41
N LEU A 35 8.11 11.47 5.13
CA LEU A 35 8.48 12.57 4.24
C LEU A 35 7.41 13.67 4.20
N GLY A 36 6.14 13.27 4.14
CA GLY A 36 5.00 14.18 4.03
C GLY A 36 4.81 15.03 5.28
N SER A 37 4.95 14.44 6.47
CA SER A 37 4.79 15.15 7.74
C SER A 37 5.76 16.31 7.90
N ALA A 38 7.02 16.18 7.45
CA ALA A 38 7.97 17.30 7.56
C ALA A 38 7.47 18.56 6.83
N GLY A 39 6.87 18.37 5.64
CA GLY A 39 6.29 19.47 4.86
C GLY A 39 5.03 20.06 5.49
N VAL A 40 4.11 19.19 5.95
CA VAL A 40 2.86 19.63 6.58
C VAL A 40 3.12 20.26 7.96
N LEU A 41 4.13 19.82 8.69
CA LEU A 41 4.48 20.39 9.99
C LEU A 41 5.07 21.80 9.81
N LYS A 42 5.85 22.01 8.74
CA LYS A 42 6.39 23.32 8.39
C LYS A 42 5.28 24.32 8.03
N SER A 43 4.20 23.88 7.39
CA SER A 43 3.11 24.76 6.97
C SER A 43 2.01 24.93 8.01
N ALA A 44 1.57 23.85 8.66
CA ALA A 44 0.45 23.84 9.61
C ALA A 44 0.89 23.98 11.08
N GLY A 45 2.16 23.73 11.38
CA GLY A 45 2.67 23.71 12.76
C GLY A 45 1.99 22.64 13.64
N PRO A 46 1.87 22.86 14.96
CA PRO A 46 1.28 21.89 15.89
C PRO A 46 -0.16 21.49 15.56
N SER A 47 -0.89 22.31 14.79
CA SER A 47 -2.27 22.02 14.36
C SER A 47 -2.37 20.79 13.45
N MET A 48 -1.25 20.31 12.89
CA MET A 48 -1.17 19.04 12.15
C MET A 48 -1.86 17.88 12.86
N ILE A 49 -1.76 17.79 14.19
CA ILE A 49 -2.34 16.70 14.99
C ILE A 49 -3.86 16.65 14.81
N LEU A 50 -4.53 17.81 14.74
CA LEU A 50 -5.97 17.88 14.49
C LEU A 50 -6.31 17.37 13.08
N GLY A 51 -5.49 17.72 12.08
CA GLY A 51 -5.63 17.20 10.72
C GLY A 51 -5.55 15.68 10.67
N TYR A 52 -4.53 15.08 11.32
CA TYR A 52 -4.41 13.63 11.43
C TYR A 52 -5.57 12.99 12.19
N ALA A 53 -6.05 13.61 13.26
CA ALA A 53 -7.19 13.09 14.03
C ALA A 53 -8.47 13.04 13.19
N ILE A 54 -8.79 14.11 12.46
CA ILE A 54 -10.00 14.20 11.63
C ILE A 54 -9.89 13.24 10.44
N CYS A 55 -8.78 13.29 9.68
CA CYS A 55 -8.57 12.40 8.54
C CYS A 55 -8.53 10.92 8.97
N GLY A 56 -7.87 10.62 10.10
CA GLY A 56 -7.81 9.29 10.67
C GLY A 56 -9.18 8.77 11.10
N PHE A 57 -10.02 9.63 11.69
CA PHE A 57 -11.40 9.27 12.05
C PHE A 57 -12.24 8.93 10.81
N ILE A 58 -12.17 9.75 9.76
CA ILE A 58 -12.89 9.50 8.49
C ILE A 58 -12.38 8.20 7.84
N ALA A 59 -11.06 8.01 7.76
CA ALA A 59 -10.46 6.79 7.21
C ALA A 59 -10.87 5.54 8.01
N PHE A 60 -10.94 5.64 9.34
CA PHE A 60 -11.42 4.57 10.21
C PHE A 60 -12.88 4.20 9.90
N MET A 61 -13.77 5.18 9.73
CA MET A 61 -15.16 4.91 9.36
C MET A 61 -15.28 4.19 8.01
N ILE A 62 -14.51 4.63 7.00
CA ILE A 62 -14.49 4.01 5.67
C ILE A 62 -13.98 2.57 5.74
N MET A 63 -12.85 2.35 6.43
CA MET A 63 -12.27 1.01 6.58
C MET A 63 -13.20 0.07 7.35
N ARG A 64 -13.94 0.58 8.34
CA ARG A 64 -14.93 -0.21 9.07
C ARG A 64 -16.07 -0.68 8.15
N GLN A 65 -16.65 0.22 7.36
CA GLN A 65 -17.70 -0.13 6.40
C GLN A 65 -17.20 -1.13 5.35
N LEU A 66 -15.98 -0.93 4.84
CA LEU A 66 -15.37 -1.86 3.89
C LEU A 66 -15.10 -3.24 4.53
N GLY A 67 -14.69 -3.26 5.80
CA GLY A 67 -14.50 -4.50 6.55
C GLY A 67 -15.79 -5.29 6.73
N GLU A 68 -16.91 -4.61 7.01
CA GLU A 68 -18.24 -5.25 7.11
C GLU A 68 -18.64 -5.88 5.76
N MET A 69 -18.43 -5.18 4.63
CA MET A 69 -18.70 -5.73 3.28
C MET A 69 -17.81 -6.94 2.93
N ILE A 70 -16.53 -6.93 3.30
CA ILE A 70 -15.60 -8.04 3.03
C ILE A 70 -15.98 -9.30 3.82
N VAL A 71 -16.51 -9.14 5.04
CA VAL A 71 -16.96 -10.26 5.87
C VAL A 71 -18.24 -10.88 5.31
N GLU A 72 -19.15 -10.06 4.79
CA GLU A 72 -20.41 -10.51 4.20
C GLU A 72 -20.19 -11.19 2.83
N GLU A 73 -19.35 -10.60 1.98
CA GLU A 73 -19.02 -11.11 0.64
C GLU A 73 -17.49 -11.37 0.52
N PRO A 74 -17.00 -12.55 0.94
CA PRO A 74 -15.58 -12.88 0.91
C PRO A 74 -15.13 -13.27 -0.51
N VAL A 75 -15.02 -12.27 -1.38
CA VAL A 75 -14.51 -12.41 -2.74
C VAL A 75 -13.04 -12.00 -2.81
N ALA A 76 -12.27 -12.63 -3.71
CA ALA A 76 -10.91 -12.18 -4.05
C ALA A 76 -10.94 -10.93 -4.95
N GLY A 77 -11.67 -9.89 -4.52
CA GLY A 77 -11.91 -8.66 -5.27
C GLY A 77 -11.48 -7.42 -4.49
N SER A 78 -11.07 -6.37 -5.22
CA SER A 78 -10.79 -5.04 -4.65
C SER A 78 -12.08 -4.24 -4.47
N PHE A 79 -12.03 -3.06 -3.83
CA PHE A 79 -13.18 -2.17 -3.63
C PHE A 79 -13.92 -1.78 -4.92
N SER A 80 -13.25 -1.84 -6.08
CA SER A 80 -13.86 -1.72 -7.41
C SER A 80 -14.94 -2.77 -7.67
N HIS A 81 -14.80 -3.99 -7.12
CA HIS A 81 -15.82 -5.04 -7.18
C HIS A 81 -17.10 -4.63 -6.44
N PHE A 82 -16.98 -4.14 -5.22
CA PHE A 82 -18.13 -3.64 -4.45
C PHE A 82 -18.78 -2.43 -5.13
N ALA A 83 -17.99 -1.51 -5.68
CA ALA A 83 -18.52 -0.40 -6.46
C ALA A 83 -19.27 -0.87 -7.72
N HIS A 84 -18.78 -1.91 -8.40
CA HIS A 84 -19.44 -2.50 -9.54
C HIS A 84 -20.79 -3.13 -9.16
N ASN A 85 -20.83 -3.90 -8.08
CA ASN A 85 -22.02 -4.65 -7.66
C ASN A 85 -23.10 -3.77 -7.04
N TYR A 86 -22.73 -2.82 -6.16
CA TYR A 86 -23.69 -2.02 -5.41
C TYR A 86 -24.08 -0.70 -6.08
N TRP A 87 -23.21 -0.15 -6.94
CA TRP A 87 -23.47 1.14 -7.60
C TRP A 87 -23.68 0.99 -9.11
N GLY A 88 -22.95 0.07 -9.74
CA GLY A 88 -23.12 -0.30 -11.14
C GLY A 88 -21.81 -0.27 -11.95
N GLY A 89 -21.91 -0.66 -13.21
CA GLY A 89 -20.75 -0.90 -14.08
C GLY A 89 -19.80 0.29 -14.22
N PHE A 90 -20.33 1.49 -14.40
CA PHE A 90 -19.52 2.70 -14.54
C PHE A 90 -18.75 3.06 -13.26
N ALA A 91 -19.39 2.95 -12.10
CA ALA A 91 -18.76 3.22 -10.81
C ALA A 91 -17.65 2.20 -10.51
N GLY A 92 -17.89 0.92 -10.83
CA GLY A 92 -16.87 -0.13 -10.78
C GLY A 92 -15.65 0.18 -11.66
N PHE A 93 -15.89 0.54 -12.92
CA PHE A 93 -14.83 0.90 -13.87
C PHE A 93 -14.01 2.12 -13.40
N LEU A 94 -14.68 3.21 -13.03
CA LEU A 94 -14.03 4.43 -12.58
C LEU A 94 -13.22 4.20 -11.30
N SER A 95 -13.78 3.44 -10.35
CA SER A 95 -13.11 3.04 -9.12
C SER A 95 -11.84 2.21 -9.38
N GLY A 96 -11.91 1.25 -10.31
CA GLY A 96 -10.75 0.45 -10.72
C GLY A 96 -9.66 1.30 -11.36
N TRP A 97 -10.02 2.23 -12.25
CA TRP A 97 -9.07 3.14 -12.89
C TRP A 97 -8.44 4.12 -11.91
N ASN A 98 -9.26 4.67 -11.00
CA ASN A 98 -8.78 5.53 -9.92
C ASN A 98 -7.80 4.79 -9.01
N CYS A 99 -8.11 3.55 -8.65
CA CYS A 99 -7.22 2.67 -7.88
C CYS A 99 -5.87 2.48 -8.56
N TRP A 100 -5.87 2.14 -9.84
CA TRP A 100 -4.64 1.94 -10.61
C TRP A 100 -3.80 3.22 -10.70
N LEU A 101 -4.42 4.36 -11.00
CA LEU A 101 -3.75 5.66 -11.05
C LEU A 101 -3.16 6.05 -9.68
N LEU A 102 -3.92 5.83 -8.60
CA LEU A 102 -3.44 6.08 -7.23
C LEU A 102 -2.20 5.24 -6.92
N TYR A 103 -2.18 3.96 -7.29
CA TYR A 103 -0.99 3.12 -7.07
C TYR A 103 0.23 3.61 -7.85
N ILE A 104 0.07 4.12 -9.07
CA ILE A 104 1.18 4.75 -9.81
C ILE A 104 1.70 5.99 -9.09
N LEU A 105 0.80 6.87 -8.65
CA LEU A 105 1.18 8.09 -7.95
C LEU A 105 1.87 7.81 -6.61
N VAL A 106 1.36 6.82 -5.87
CA VAL A 106 1.99 6.35 -4.63
C VAL A 106 3.38 5.79 -4.92
N GLY A 107 3.54 4.92 -5.93
CA GLY A 107 4.84 4.39 -6.31
C GLY A 107 5.86 5.49 -6.66
N MET A 108 5.44 6.52 -7.41
CA MET A 108 6.31 7.66 -7.71
C MET A 108 6.66 8.50 -6.47
N SER A 109 5.72 8.65 -5.54
CA SER A 109 5.95 9.30 -4.24
C SER A 109 6.99 8.53 -3.42
N GLU A 110 6.90 7.19 -3.39
CA GLU A 110 7.85 6.32 -2.70
C GLU A 110 9.27 6.40 -3.28
N LEU A 111 9.40 6.33 -4.61
CA LEU A 111 10.70 6.49 -5.28
C LEU A 111 11.34 7.86 -5.03
N THR A 112 10.52 8.92 -5.00
CA THR A 112 10.98 10.27 -4.67
C THR A 112 11.52 10.34 -3.25
N ALA A 113 10.88 9.67 -2.30
CA ALA A 113 11.34 9.63 -0.92
C ALA A 113 12.68 8.89 -0.79
N VAL A 114 12.82 7.74 -1.45
CA VAL A 114 14.09 7.00 -1.49
C VAL A 114 15.22 7.88 -2.02
N GLY A 115 14.98 8.61 -3.13
CA GLY A 115 15.97 9.53 -3.69
C GLY A 115 16.39 10.63 -2.71
N LYS A 116 15.43 11.21 -1.97
CA LYS A 116 15.73 12.23 -0.95
C LYS A 116 16.49 11.67 0.25
N TYR A 117 16.12 10.48 0.73
CA TYR A 117 16.79 9.87 1.87
C TYR A 117 18.22 9.44 1.54
N ILE A 118 18.47 8.86 0.36
CA ILE A 118 19.83 8.49 -0.03
C ILE A 118 20.71 9.72 -0.23
N HIS A 119 20.18 10.75 -0.89
CA HIS A 119 20.90 12.01 -1.07
C HIS A 119 21.26 12.70 0.27
N TYR A 120 20.47 12.49 1.34
CA TYR A 120 20.81 13.01 2.67
C TYR A 120 22.09 12.36 3.25
N TRP A 121 22.31 11.06 3.03
CA TRP A 121 23.48 10.33 3.52
C TRP A 121 24.66 10.33 2.54
N LEU A 122 24.36 10.28 1.24
CA LEU A 122 25.32 10.21 0.13
C LEU A 122 24.99 11.33 -0.87
N PRO A 123 25.38 12.58 -0.56
CA PRO A 123 25.05 13.75 -1.38
C PRO A 123 25.70 13.72 -2.78
N ASP A 124 26.75 12.93 -2.97
CA ASP A 124 27.43 12.77 -4.27
C ASP A 124 26.59 11.98 -5.29
N ILE A 125 25.55 11.27 -4.85
CA ILE A 125 24.69 10.46 -5.73
C ILE A 125 23.46 11.27 -6.14
N PRO A 126 23.22 11.48 -7.46
CA PRO A 126 22.01 12.15 -7.92
C PRO A 126 20.75 11.35 -7.54
N GLY A 127 19.74 12.05 -7.01
CA GLY A 127 18.52 11.41 -6.49
C GLY A 127 17.79 10.50 -7.50
N TRP A 128 17.85 10.83 -8.80
CA TRP A 128 17.24 10.01 -9.85
C TRP A 128 17.94 8.66 -10.04
N VAL A 129 19.27 8.59 -9.85
CA VAL A 129 20.05 7.35 -9.97
C VAL A 129 19.66 6.39 -8.84
N SER A 130 19.60 6.91 -7.61
CA SER A 130 19.13 6.13 -6.47
C SER A 130 17.69 5.65 -6.62
N ALA A 131 16.79 6.50 -7.12
CA ALA A 131 15.40 6.11 -7.38
C ALA A 131 15.30 5.00 -8.43
N ALA A 132 16.02 5.13 -9.55
CA ALA A 132 16.05 4.12 -10.62
C ALA A 132 16.63 2.78 -10.14
N ALA A 133 17.71 2.81 -9.36
CA ALA A 133 18.33 1.61 -8.81
C ALA A 133 17.36 0.85 -7.87
N PHE A 134 16.69 1.56 -6.96
CA PHE A 134 15.70 0.95 -6.06
C PHE A 134 14.46 0.47 -6.81
N PHE A 135 14.02 1.17 -7.84
CA PHE A 135 12.92 0.73 -8.70
C PHE A 135 13.21 -0.65 -9.33
N VAL A 136 14.40 -0.80 -9.93
CA VAL A 136 14.83 -2.08 -10.53
C VAL A 136 14.95 -3.18 -9.47
N LEU A 137 15.54 -2.87 -8.31
CA LEU A 137 15.72 -3.81 -7.22
C LEU A 137 14.38 -4.31 -6.65
N ILE A 138 13.43 -3.42 -6.39
CA ILE A 138 12.10 -3.79 -5.89
C ILE A 138 11.36 -4.62 -6.93
N ASN A 139 11.45 -4.26 -8.22
CA ASN A 139 10.81 -5.03 -9.28
C ASN A 139 11.42 -6.45 -9.38
N ALA A 140 12.74 -6.58 -9.26
CA ALA A 140 13.42 -7.88 -9.24
C ALA A 140 12.99 -8.74 -8.04
N ILE A 141 12.82 -8.14 -6.85
CA ILE A 141 12.30 -8.83 -5.66
C ILE A 141 10.84 -9.27 -5.88
N ASN A 142 10.02 -8.43 -6.51
CA ASN A 142 8.61 -8.75 -6.80
C ASN A 142 8.48 -9.92 -7.79
N LEU A 143 9.43 -10.09 -8.70
CA LEU A 143 9.50 -11.24 -9.60
C LEU A 143 9.96 -12.54 -8.89
N THR A 144 10.42 -12.45 -7.65
CA THR A 144 10.83 -13.60 -6.83
C THR A 144 9.62 -14.22 -6.09
N ASN A 145 9.76 -15.45 -5.58
CA ASN A 145 8.70 -16.21 -4.92
C ASN A 145 7.96 -15.40 -3.83
N VAL A 146 6.62 -15.40 -3.88
CA VAL A 146 5.68 -14.68 -3.00
C VAL A 146 5.94 -14.85 -1.50
N LYS A 147 6.54 -15.98 -1.10
CA LYS A 147 6.95 -16.20 0.30
C LYS A 147 8.11 -15.28 0.75
N VAL A 148 9.09 -15.08 -0.12
CA VAL A 148 10.25 -14.22 0.15
C VAL A 148 9.80 -12.77 0.28
N PHE A 149 8.86 -12.35 -0.57
CA PHE A 149 8.23 -11.03 -0.47
C PHE A 149 7.55 -10.83 0.89
N GLY A 150 6.69 -11.77 1.30
CA GLY A 150 5.97 -11.66 2.58
C GLY A 150 6.88 -11.64 3.82
N GLU A 151 7.99 -12.39 3.81
CA GLU A 151 8.98 -12.33 4.89
C GLU A 151 9.78 -11.02 4.88
N THR A 152 10.14 -10.53 3.69
CA THR A 152 10.86 -9.26 3.53
C THR A 152 10.03 -8.07 4.02
N GLU A 153 8.75 -8.01 3.63
CA GLU A 153 7.83 -6.98 4.13
C GLU A 153 7.60 -7.09 5.64
N PHE A 154 7.50 -8.31 6.17
CA PHE A 154 7.38 -8.52 7.62
C PHE A 154 8.55 -7.87 8.38
N TRP A 155 9.79 -8.11 7.97
CA TRP A 155 10.96 -7.52 8.61
C TRP A 155 11.03 -6.00 8.45
N PHE A 156 10.72 -5.49 7.25
CA PHE A 156 10.69 -4.04 7.02
C PHE A 156 9.60 -3.33 7.83
N ALA A 157 8.41 -3.94 7.96
CA ALA A 157 7.34 -3.39 8.78
C ALA A 157 7.75 -3.31 10.26
N ILE A 158 8.46 -4.32 10.80
CA ILE A 158 8.99 -4.28 12.16
C ILE A 158 9.97 -3.12 12.33
N ILE A 159 10.92 -2.95 11.41
CA ILE A 159 11.89 -1.84 11.47
C ILE A 159 11.16 -0.49 11.47
N LYS A 160 10.14 -0.31 10.62
CA LYS A 160 9.34 0.92 10.59
C LYS A 160 8.64 1.20 11.92
N VAL A 161 8.04 0.18 12.54
CA VAL A 161 7.34 0.33 13.83
C VAL A 161 8.33 0.70 14.93
N VAL A 162 9.45 0.00 15.02
CA VAL A 162 10.49 0.27 16.03
C VAL A 162 11.09 1.66 15.83
N ALA A 163 11.22 2.15 14.61
CA ALA A 163 11.74 3.50 14.34
C ALA A 163 10.78 4.62 14.78
N ILE A 164 9.49 4.34 15.01
CA ILE A 164 8.48 5.32 15.42
C ILE A 164 8.33 5.41 16.94
N ILE A 165 8.53 4.28 17.65
CA ILE A 165 8.47 4.20 19.12
C ILE A 165 9.75 4.80 19.71
#